data_AF-A0A3R9NDJ4-F1
#
_entry.id   AF-A0A3R9NDJ4-F1
#
_cell.length_a   1.000
_cell.length_b   1.000
_cell.length_c   1.000
_cell.angle_alpha   90.00
_cell.angle_beta   90.00
_cell.angle_gamma   90.00
#
_symmetry.space_group_name_H-M   'P 1'
#
loop_
_entity.id
_entity.type
_entity.pdbx_description
1 polymer ?
#
loop_
_entity_poly.entity_id
_entity_poly.type
_entity_poly.pdbx_seq_one_letter_code
_entity_poly.pdbx_strand_id
1 'polypeptide(L)'
;MDKKTIRPIGFNRMDPDPNGTGDGWRLDVEEPNADEPPPGPPPRQPKAPPVYVGTSVGLEILAAYDLFALTPLSQLEQQLLQVVAGLEQELDTRASRPT
;
A
#
# COMPACT_ATOMS: atom_id res chain seq x y z
N MET A 1 -20.46 24.26 40.95
CA MET A 1 -19.06 23.77 40.78
C MET A 1 -19.17 22.27 40.66
N ASP A 2 -19.44 21.80 39.45
CA ASP A 2 -20.00 20.46 39.26
C ASP A 2 -18.95 19.56 38.63
N LYS A 3 -18.47 18.61 39.44
CA LYS A 3 -17.50 17.58 39.05
C LYS A 3 -18.18 16.64 38.06
N LYS A 4 -17.80 16.73 36.79
CA LYS A 4 -18.27 15.84 35.72
C LYS A 4 -17.56 14.49 35.84
N THR A 5 -18.20 13.54 36.50
CA THR A 5 -17.76 12.14 36.55
C THR A 5 -17.96 11.51 35.17
N ILE A 6 -16.87 11.29 34.43
CA ILE A 6 -16.85 10.56 33.17
C ILE A 6 -17.14 9.09 33.47
N ARG A 7 -18.26 8.56 32.97
CA ARG A 7 -18.51 7.11 32.94
C ARG A 7 -18.18 6.60 31.54
N PRO A 8 -17.39 5.53 31.39
CA PRO A 8 -17.12 4.93 30.09
C PRO A 8 -18.43 4.38 29.51
N ILE A 9 -18.63 4.65 28.23
CA ILE A 9 -19.78 4.21 27.44
C ILE A 9 -19.66 2.70 27.24
N GLY A 10 -20.63 1.91 27.70
CA GLY A 10 -20.68 0.47 27.40
C GLY A 10 -21.41 -0.45 28.39
N PHE A 11 -21.80 0.01 29.57
CA PHE A 11 -22.36 -0.89 30.61
C PHE A 11 -23.75 -0.47 31.08
N ASN A 12 -24.74 -0.39 30.19
CA ASN A 12 -26.12 -0.23 30.66
C ASN A 12 -27.22 -0.76 29.72
N ARG A 13 -27.05 -1.97 29.18
CA ARG A 13 -28.19 -2.85 28.87
C ARG A 13 -27.85 -4.28 29.23
N MET A 14 -28.31 -4.68 30.40
CA MET A 14 -28.51 -6.07 30.79
C MET A 14 -29.93 -6.42 30.29
N ASP A 15 -30.07 -7.24 29.25
CA ASP A 15 -30.97 -8.41 29.24
C ASP A 15 -30.88 -9.19 27.91
N PRO A 16 -31.36 -10.44 27.86
CA PRO A 16 -30.53 -11.63 27.87
C PRO A 16 -30.48 -12.22 26.46
N ASP A 17 -29.31 -12.68 26.04
CA ASP A 17 -29.23 -13.54 24.88
C ASP A 17 -29.79 -14.92 25.26
N PRO A 18 -30.93 -15.40 24.72
CA PRO A 18 -31.38 -16.75 25.00
C PRO A 18 -30.64 -17.79 24.14
N ASN A 19 -29.80 -17.38 23.18
CA ASN A 19 -29.17 -18.26 22.20
C ASN A 19 -27.65 -18.06 22.01
N GLY A 20 -26.97 -17.39 22.94
CA GLY A 20 -25.52 -17.43 23.14
C GLY A 20 -24.66 -17.41 21.88
N THR A 21 -24.97 -16.57 20.89
CA THR A 21 -24.18 -16.47 19.65
C THR A 21 -24.10 -15.02 19.21
N GLY A 22 -23.05 -14.35 19.68
CA GLY A 22 -22.67 -13.03 19.20
C GLY A 22 -22.34 -13.03 17.71
N ASP A 23 -22.63 -11.92 17.06
CA ASP A 23 -21.75 -11.27 16.08
C ASP A 23 -22.39 -9.94 15.71
N GLY A 24 -21.69 -8.86 16.06
CA GLY A 24 -22.13 -7.47 16.01
C GLY A 24 -22.22 -6.90 14.60
N TRP A 25 -23.04 -7.52 13.74
CA TRP A 25 -23.41 -6.98 12.44
C TRP A 25 -24.91 -6.67 12.42
N ARG A 26 -25.32 -5.65 13.20
CA ARG A 26 -26.60 -4.99 12.93
C ARG A 26 -26.36 -3.87 11.93
N LEU A 27 -26.72 -4.19 10.70
CA LEU A 27 -26.75 -3.30 9.56
C LEU A 27 -27.96 -2.36 9.72
N ASP A 28 -27.82 -1.32 10.55
CA ASP A 28 -28.81 -0.26 10.62
C ASP A 28 -28.41 0.83 9.63
N VAL A 29 -29.13 0.84 8.51
CA VAL A 29 -29.10 1.83 7.45
C VAL A 29 -29.62 3.18 7.98
N GLU A 30 -29.03 4.26 7.47
CA GLU A 30 -29.45 5.68 7.51
C GLU A 30 -29.07 6.55 8.72
N GLU A 31 -27.92 7.22 8.58
CA GLU A 31 -27.75 8.67 8.81
C GLU A 31 -26.55 9.15 7.98
N PRO A 32 -26.70 10.07 7.00
CA PRO A 32 -25.55 10.59 6.28
C PRO A 32 -24.76 11.52 7.20
N ASN A 33 -23.67 11.01 7.78
CA ASN A 33 -22.68 11.84 8.44
C ASN A 33 -22.12 12.83 7.41
N ALA A 34 -22.42 14.12 7.59
CA ALA A 34 -21.98 15.21 6.71
C ALA A 34 -20.48 15.55 6.80
N ASP A 35 -19.67 14.68 7.42
CA ASP A 35 -18.23 14.88 7.65
C ASP A 35 -17.38 13.68 7.19
N GLU A 36 -17.87 12.87 6.25
CA GLU A 36 -17.03 11.85 5.63
C GLU A 36 -16.00 12.55 4.73
N PRO A 37 -14.68 12.45 4.99
CA PRO A 37 -13.68 13.05 4.12
C PRO A 37 -13.88 12.48 2.71
N PRO A 38 -13.76 13.32 1.66
CA PRO A 38 -14.01 12.88 0.31
C PRO A 38 -13.16 11.63 0.04
N PRO A 39 -13.71 10.61 -0.64
CA PRO A 39 -12.96 9.40 -0.93
C PRO A 39 -11.65 9.81 -1.59
N GLY A 40 -10.54 9.43 -0.94
CA GLY A 40 -9.21 9.76 -1.42
C GLY A 40 -9.03 9.27 -2.87
N PRO A 41 -8.14 9.90 -3.64
CA PRO A 41 -7.86 9.43 -4.99
C PRO A 41 -7.52 7.94 -4.95
N PRO A 42 -7.97 7.15 -5.95
CA PRO A 42 -7.69 5.72 -5.98
C PRO A 42 -6.18 5.49 -5.94
N PRO A 43 -5.73 4.34 -5.37
CA PRO A 43 -4.32 3.99 -5.36
C PRO A 43 -3.71 4.11 -6.75
N ARG A 44 -2.51 4.71 -6.85
CA ARG A 44 -1.81 4.82 -8.13
C ARG A 44 -1.56 3.42 -8.69
N GLN A 45 -2.02 3.21 -9.92
CA GLN A 45 -1.65 2.03 -10.67
C GLN A 45 -0.30 2.25 -11.36
N PRO A 46 0.57 1.23 -11.43
CA PRO A 46 1.80 1.31 -12.19
C PRO A 46 1.48 1.59 -13.66
N LYS A 47 2.13 2.59 -14.26
CA LYS A 47 1.92 2.93 -15.68
C LYS A 47 2.71 2.04 -16.63
N ALA A 48 3.74 1.36 -16.12
CA ALA A 48 4.63 0.50 -16.89
C ALA A 48 4.42 -0.96 -16.46
N PRO A 49 4.59 -1.91 -17.39
CA PRO A 49 4.63 -3.32 -17.06
C PRO A 49 5.81 -3.60 -16.10
N PRO A 50 5.67 -4.56 -15.17
CA PRO A 50 6.76 -4.90 -14.27
C PRO A 50 7.92 -5.51 -15.07
N VAL A 51 9.11 -4.98 -14.86
CA VAL A 51 10.35 -5.55 -15.42
C VAL A 51 10.98 -6.44 -14.36
N TYR A 52 11.06 -7.74 -14.66
CA TYR A 52 11.71 -8.68 -13.77
C TYR A 52 13.20 -8.74 -14.08
N VAL A 53 14.00 -8.37 -13.09
CA VAL A 53 15.47 -8.37 -13.18
C VAL A 53 16.00 -9.57 -12.40
N GLY A 54 16.62 -10.50 -13.12
CA GLY A 54 17.35 -11.61 -12.52
C GLY A 54 18.70 -11.16 -11.92
N THR A 55 19.34 -12.02 -11.14
CA THR A 55 20.58 -11.66 -10.43
C THR A 55 21.71 -11.21 -11.35
N SER A 56 21.89 -11.86 -12.52
CA SER A 56 22.95 -11.47 -13.47
C SER A 56 22.74 -10.06 -14.02
N VAL A 57 21.54 -9.79 -14.54
CA VAL A 57 21.16 -8.47 -15.07
C VAL A 57 21.23 -7.40 -13.98
N GLY A 58 20.82 -7.74 -12.75
CA GLY A 58 20.94 -6.83 -11.62
C GLY A 58 22.39 -6.44 -11.31
N LEU A 59 23.32 -7.40 -11.41
CA LEU A 59 24.75 -7.12 -11.23
C LEU A 59 25.35 -6.33 -12.40
N GLU A 60 24.88 -6.55 -13.63
CA GLU A 60 25.28 -5.76 -14.80
C GLU A 60 24.86 -4.30 -14.67
N ILE A 61 23.61 -4.05 -14.24
CA ILE A 61 23.11 -2.69 -13.96
C ILE A 61 23.96 -2.05 -12.87
N LEU A 62 24.20 -2.73 -11.76
CA LEU A 62 25.04 -2.19 -10.68
C LEU A 62 26.46 -1.84 -11.19
N ALA A 63 27.07 -2.72 -11.98
CA ALA A 63 28.39 -2.49 -12.55
C ALA A 63 28.42 -1.30 -13.52
N ALA A 64 27.35 -1.08 -14.31
CA ALA A 64 27.23 0.07 -15.21
C ALA A 64 27.25 1.42 -14.46
N TYR A 65 26.90 1.42 -13.17
CA TYR A 65 26.90 2.59 -12.29
C TYR A 65 28.04 2.57 -11.25
N ASP A 66 29.08 1.76 -11.45
CA ASP A 66 30.21 1.59 -10.51
C ASP A 66 29.79 1.17 -9.09
N LEU A 67 28.67 0.44 -8.97
CA LEU A 67 28.16 -0.10 -7.72
C LEU A 67 28.53 -1.58 -7.58
N PHE A 68 29.03 -1.95 -6.41
CA PHE A 68 29.41 -3.33 -6.09
C PHE A 68 28.70 -3.79 -4.83
N ALA A 69 27.79 -4.76 -4.99
CA ALA A 69 27.08 -5.35 -3.86
C ALA A 69 28.06 -6.22 -3.05
N LEU A 70 28.45 -5.75 -1.86
CA LEU A 70 29.30 -6.51 -0.94
C LEU A 70 28.51 -7.54 -0.11
N THR A 71 27.18 -7.39 -0.08
CA THR A 71 26.24 -8.27 0.58
C THR A 71 25.10 -8.63 -0.38
N PRO A 72 24.34 -9.71 -0.13
CA PRO A 72 23.12 -9.96 -0.87
C PRO A 72 22.20 -8.73 -0.84
N LEU A 73 21.64 -8.38 -1.99
CA LEU A 73 20.73 -7.25 -2.13
C LEU A 73 19.46 -7.47 -1.32
N SER A 74 19.07 -6.46 -0.56
CA SER A 74 17.78 -6.38 0.11
C SER A 74 16.64 -6.37 -0.91
N GLN A 75 15.42 -6.67 -0.44
CA GLN A 75 14.23 -6.66 -1.29
C GLN A 75 13.97 -5.28 -1.93
N LEU A 76 14.25 -4.19 -1.21
CA LEU A 76 14.11 -2.84 -1.74
C LEU A 76 15.13 -2.57 -2.85
N GLU A 77 16.39 -2.95 -2.67
CA GLU A 77 17.43 -2.78 -3.69
C GLU A 77 17.11 -3.58 -4.96
N GLN A 78 16.59 -4.80 -4.81
CA GLN A 78 16.11 -5.59 -5.94
C GLN A 78 14.96 -4.92 -6.68
N GLN A 79 13.99 -4.34 -5.96
CA GLN A 79 12.89 -3.59 -6.56
C GLN A 79 13.39 -2.32 -7.26
N LEU A 80 14.38 -1.62 -6.70
CA LEU A 80 14.98 -0.46 -7.34
C LEU A 80 15.68 -0.82 -8.64
N LEU A 81 16.41 -1.94 -8.68
CA LEU A 81 17.02 -2.42 -9.94
C LEU A 81 15.97 -2.74 -11.01
N GLN A 82 14.81 -3.27 -10.62
CA GLN A 82 13.68 -3.48 -11.54
C GLN A 82 13.15 -2.17 -12.11
N VAL A 83 13.08 -1.11 -11.28
CA VAL A 83 12.68 0.22 -11.75
C VAL A 83 13.72 0.80 -12.71
N VAL A 84 15.02 0.71 -12.38
CA VAL A 84 16.10 1.19 -13.25
C VAL A 84 16.07 0.49 -14.60
N ALA A 85 15.98 -0.85 -14.62
CA ALA A 85 15.90 -1.63 -15.84
C ALA A 85 14.71 -1.22 -16.73
N GLY A 86 13.54 -1.00 -16.12
CA GLY A 86 12.37 -0.54 -16.86
C GLY A 86 12.51 0.87 -17.43
N LEU A 87 13.23 1.76 -16.74
CA LEU A 87 13.52 3.10 -17.25
C LEU A 87 14.52 3.06 -18.41
N GLU A 88 15.58 2.26 -18.31
CA GLU A 88 16.55 2.08 -19.39
C GLU A 88 15.88 1.52 -20.66
N GLN A 89 15.04 0.49 -20.51
CA GLN A 89 14.28 -0.07 -21.62
C GLN A 89 13.37 0.96 -22.31
N GLU A 90 12.70 1.80 -21.54
CA GLU A 90 11.87 2.88 -22.08
C GLU A 90 12.70 3.94 -22.82
N LEU A 91 13.88 4.28 -22.30
CA LEU A 91 14.80 5.21 -22.97
C LEU A 91 15.28 4.66 -24.30
N ASP A 92 15.68 3.39 -24.36
CA ASP A 92 16.10 2.73 -25.60
C ASP A 92 14.97 2.63 -26.63
N THR A 93 13.76 2.31 -26.17
CA THR A 93 12.56 2.25 -27.02
C THR A 93 12.23 3.62 -27.63
N ARG A 94 12.47 4.70 -26.88
CA ARG A 94 12.27 6.07 -27.37
C ARG A 94 13.38 6.49 -28.32
N ALA A 95 14.63 6.16 -28.03
CA ALA A 95 15.78 6.47 -28.88
C ALA A 95 15.71 5.76 -30.24
N SER A 96 15.09 4.58 -30.30
CA SER A 96 14.94 3.78 -31.52
C SER A 96 13.74 4.17 -32.41
N ARG A 97 12.86 5.08 -31.98
CA ARG A 97 11.79 5.61 -32.85
C ARG A 97 12.34 6.70 -33.77
N PRO A 98 12.24 6.55 -35.11
CA PRO A 98 12.57 7.63 -36.02
C PRO A 98 11.55 8.77 -35.85
N THR A 99 12.06 9.97 -35.56
CA THR A 99 11.29 11.23 -35.56
C THR A 99 10.91 11.64 -36.97
#